data_AF-A0A9N8J180-F1
#
_entry.id   AF-A0A9N8J180-F1
#
_cell.length_a   1.000
_cell.length_b   1.000
_cell.length_c   1.000
_cell.angle_alpha   90.00
_cell.angle_beta   90.00
_cell.angle_gamma   90.00
#
_symmetry.space_group_name_H-M   'P 1'
#
loop_
_entity.id
_entity.type
_entity.pdbx_description
1 polymer ?
#
loop_
_entity_poly.entity_id
_entity_poly.type
_entity_poly.pdbx_seq_one_letter_code
_entity_poly.pdbx_strand_id
1 'polypeptide(L)'
;MKLSKFIFITLILLSSFGCKKKEVSESDFEKHVMNSVFVEIVDSIYMDRRTMLPPPMPTRDFKTNKEDTIGYHDKLKRYQIEQDSIKNDKNRILIGVHDFIVNNKIRNEKFDLTPFKNNKKFDFQYASKFPEERFWNIEDKKSGMPVGTIEISNIRFNKNKTSGIIIASASCGGGKCGQGFEITIENKSGRWHIVKVVQTWVS
;
A
#
# COMPACT_ATOMS: atom_id res chain seq x y z
N MET A 1 26.25 -37.10 53.03
CA MET A 1 26.34 -35.62 52.88
C MET A 1 26.81 -35.10 51.50
N LYS A 2 27.19 -35.94 50.52
CA LYS A 2 27.66 -35.46 49.20
C LYS A 2 26.56 -35.39 48.11
N LEU A 3 25.54 -36.26 48.19
CA LEU A 3 24.48 -36.35 47.17
C LEU A 3 23.48 -35.17 47.23
N SER A 4 23.15 -34.70 48.44
CA SER A 4 22.25 -33.55 48.66
C SER A 4 22.85 -32.22 48.16
N LYS A 5 24.18 -32.05 48.23
CA LYS A 5 24.86 -30.86 47.68
C LYS A 5 24.83 -30.84 46.14
N PHE A 6 24.92 -32.00 45.48
CA PHE A 6 24.83 -32.09 44.02
C PHE A 6 23.44 -31.74 43.50
N ILE A 7 22.38 -32.19 44.18
CA ILE A 7 20.98 -31.87 43.84
C ILE A 7 20.71 -30.36 43.98
N PHE A 8 21.28 -29.72 45.00
CA PHE A 8 21.10 -28.28 45.20
C PHE A 8 21.82 -27.45 44.11
N ILE A 9 22.99 -27.89 43.67
CA ILE A 9 23.76 -27.24 42.59
C ILE A 9 23.06 -27.37 41.23
N THR A 10 22.45 -28.53 40.93
CA THR A 10 21.70 -28.72 39.67
C THR A 10 20.40 -27.92 39.64
N LEU A 11 19.72 -27.74 40.78
CA LEU A 11 18.50 -26.92 40.86
C LEU A 11 18.78 -25.42 40.62
N ILE A 12 19.93 -24.92 41.10
CA ILE A 12 20.37 -23.54 40.88
C ILE A 12 20.74 -23.30 39.41
N LEU A 13 21.40 -24.26 38.75
CA LEU A 13 21.75 -24.18 37.33
C LEU A 13 20.55 -24.24 36.37
N LEU A 14 19.44 -24.87 36.79
CA LEU A 14 18.19 -24.88 36.01
C LEU A 14 17.40 -23.56 36.12
N SER A 15 17.59 -22.79 37.20
CA SER A 15 16.93 -21.50 37.39
C SER A 15 17.50 -20.36 36.53
N SER A 16 18.72 -20.51 36.02
CA SER A 16 19.39 -19.51 35.17
C SER A 16 19.08 -19.64 33.67
N PHE A 17 18.31 -20.65 33.26
CA PHE A 17 17.75 -20.78 31.90
C PHE A 17 16.35 -20.16 31.77
N GLY A 18 16.01 -19.17 32.60
CA GLY A 18 14.84 -18.34 32.36
C GLY A 18 15.00 -17.58 31.04
N CYS A 19 14.32 -18.04 29.98
CA CYS A 19 14.13 -17.27 28.76
C CYS A 19 13.59 -15.88 29.14
N LYS A 20 14.47 -14.87 29.17
CA LYS A 20 14.03 -13.48 29.17
C LYS A 20 13.30 -13.27 27.86
N LYS A 21 11.96 -13.29 27.88
CA LYS A 21 11.16 -12.80 26.75
C LYS A 21 11.65 -11.37 26.50
N LYS A 22 12.32 -11.15 25.36
CA LYS A 22 12.67 -9.80 24.92
C LYS A 22 11.35 -9.05 24.80
N GLU A 23 11.15 -8.04 25.65
CA GLU A 23 10.02 -7.14 25.53
C GLU A 23 10.18 -6.43 24.18
N VAL A 24 9.29 -6.73 23.25
CA VAL A 24 9.27 -6.06 21.93
C VAL A 24 8.74 -4.67 22.17
N SER A 25 9.48 -3.64 21.76
CA SER A 25 9.01 -2.27 21.93
C SER A 25 7.71 -2.05 21.15
N GLU A 26 6.89 -1.11 21.59
CA GLU A 26 5.64 -0.79 20.89
C GLU A 26 5.88 -0.36 19.43
N SER A 27 6.96 0.39 19.17
CA SER A 27 7.40 0.76 17.82
C SER A 27 7.79 -0.46 16.98
N ASP A 28 8.51 -1.42 17.55
CA ASP A 28 8.91 -2.64 16.83
C ASP A 28 7.70 -3.52 16.49
N PHE A 29 6.74 -3.61 17.42
CA PHE A 29 5.49 -4.32 17.18
C PHE A 29 4.70 -3.68 16.04
N GLU A 30 4.50 -2.36 16.07
CA GLU A 30 3.78 -1.66 15.01
C GLU A 30 4.46 -1.83 13.65
N LYS A 31 5.80 -1.69 13.58
CA LYS A 31 6.58 -1.92 12.36
C LYS A 31 6.40 -3.33 11.83
N HIS A 32 6.41 -4.33 12.71
CA HIS A 32 6.17 -5.72 12.32
C HIS A 32 4.77 -5.90 11.73
N VAL A 33 3.74 -5.37 12.39
CA VAL A 33 2.36 -5.45 11.89
C VAL A 33 2.24 -4.73 10.56
N MET A 34 2.72 -3.49 10.45
CA MET A 34 2.67 -2.71 9.21
C MET A 34 3.34 -3.47 8.06
N ASN A 35 4.53 -4.04 8.29
CA ASN A 35 5.23 -4.81 7.26
C ASN A 35 4.46 -6.05 6.81
N SER A 36 3.70 -6.67 7.72
CA SER A 36 2.91 -7.85 7.38
C SER A 36 1.69 -7.55 6.51
N VAL A 37 1.10 -6.35 6.62
CA VAL A 37 -0.12 -5.96 5.88
C VAL A 37 0.13 -4.99 4.74
N PHE A 38 1.30 -4.35 4.66
CA PHE A 38 1.56 -3.27 3.70
C PHE A 38 1.26 -3.65 2.24
N VAL A 39 1.70 -4.84 1.81
CA VAL A 39 1.46 -5.31 0.44
C VAL A 39 -0.03 -5.55 0.20
N GLU A 40 -0.74 -6.11 1.19
CA GLU A 40 -2.19 -6.32 1.13
C GLU A 40 -2.94 -4.98 1.02
N ILE A 41 -2.46 -3.96 1.74
CA ILE A 41 -3.00 -2.59 1.68
C ILE A 41 -2.83 -2.02 0.29
N VAL A 42 -1.59 -2.02 -0.24
CA VAL A 42 -1.30 -1.52 -1.58
C VAL A 42 -2.16 -2.24 -2.61
N ASP A 43 -2.23 -3.57 -2.55
CA ASP A 43 -3.01 -4.37 -3.50
C ASP A 43 -4.50 -4.01 -3.50
N SER A 44 -5.02 -3.59 -2.34
CA SER A 44 -6.43 -3.23 -2.16
C SER A 44 -6.78 -1.83 -2.64
N ILE A 45 -5.83 -0.88 -2.66
CA ILE A 45 -6.12 0.54 -2.87
C ILE A 45 -5.35 1.20 -4.01
N TYR A 46 -4.31 0.56 -4.57
CA TYR A 46 -3.47 1.22 -5.56
C TYR A 46 -4.28 1.66 -6.79
N MET A 47 -3.86 2.80 -7.34
CA MET A 47 -4.46 3.36 -8.55
C MET A 47 -3.44 3.30 -9.68
N ASP A 48 -3.82 2.66 -10.78
CA ASP A 48 -2.99 2.59 -11.98
C ASP A 48 -3.47 3.61 -13.01
N ARG A 49 -2.73 4.73 -13.14
CA ARG A 49 -3.05 5.81 -14.08
C ARG A 49 -3.22 5.35 -15.52
N ARG A 50 -2.59 4.23 -15.93
CA ARG A 50 -2.70 3.69 -17.28
C ARG A 50 -4.13 3.19 -17.58
N THR A 51 -4.87 2.84 -16.54
CA THR A 51 -6.24 2.29 -16.61
C THR A 51 -7.33 3.25 -16.13
N MET A 52 -6.96 4.39 -15.55
CA MET A 52 -7.92 5.26 -14.87
C MET A 52 -8.75 6.13 -15.83
N LEU A 53 -8.20 6.46 -17.01
CA LEU A 53 -8.94 7.26 -17.98
C LEU A 53 -10.14 6.47 -18.52
N PRO A 54 -11.35 7.06 -18.51
CA PRO A 54 -12.54 6.41 -19.06
C PRO A 54 -12.36 6.15 -20.55
N PRO A 55 -13.17 5.24 -21.13
CA PRO A 55 -13.19 5.05 -22.57
C PRO A 55 -13.45 6.39 -23.27
N PRO A 56 -12.90 6.58 -24.49
CA PRO A 56 -13.19 7.77 -25.26
C PRO A 56 -14.71 7.90 -25.45
N MET A 57 -15.23 9.12 -25.35
CA MET A 57 -16.63 9.44 -25.67
C MET A 57 -16.76 9.81 -27.16
N PRO A 58 -17.90 9.51 -27.80
CA PRO A 58 -18.15 9.99 -29.16
C PRO A 58 -18.21 11.53 -29.15
N THR A 59 -17.80 12.15 -30.26
CA THR A 59 -17.85 13.61 -30.37
C THR A 59 -19.29 14.03 -30.63
N ARG A 60 -19.83 14.92 -29.79
CA ARG A 60 -21.18 15.46 -29.96
C ARG A 60 -21.11 16.87 -30.48
N ASP A 61 -21.80 17.15 -31.58
CA ASP A 61 -22.04 18.51 -32.03
C ASP A 61 -23.18 19.11 -31.19
N PHE A 62 -22.84 20.04 -30.31
CA PHE A 62 -23.79 20.72 -29.43
C PHE A 62 -24.79 21.61 -30.17
N LYS A 63 -24.50 22.05 -31.41
CA LYS A 63 -25.42 22.87 -32.21
C LYS A 63 -26.49 22.02 -32.89
N THR A 64 -26.10 20.88 -33.46
CA THR A 64 -27.02 20.00 -34.20
C THR A 64 -27.58 18.86 -33.35
N ASN A 65 -27.05 18.68 -32.13
CA ASN A 65 -27.34 17.57 -31.24
C ASN A 65 -27.07 16.18 -31.87
N LYS A 66 -26.19 16.11 -32.86
CA LYS A 66 -25.79 14.87 -33.53
C LYS A 66 -24.48 14.34 -32.95
N GLU A 67 -24.39 13.03 -32.84
CA GLU A 67 -23.16 12.34 -32.44
C GLU A 67 -22.40 11.90 -33.69
N ASP A 68 -21.12 12.27 -33.76
CA ASP A 68 -20.19 11.74 -34.74
C ASP A 68 -19.65 10.39 -34.24
N THR A 69 -20.21 9.33 -34.81
CA THR A 69 -19.78 7.95 -34.54
C THR A 69 -18.74 7.46 -35.54
N ILE A 70 -18.36 8.26 -36.54
CA ILE A 70 -17.38 7.87 -37.56
C ILE A 70 -16.01 7.70 -36.88
N GLY A 71 -15.48 6.48 -36.92
CA GLY A 71 -14.22 6.12 -36.25
C GLY A 71 -14.31 5.99 -34.72
N TYR A 72 -15.48 6.20 -34.11
CA TYR A 72 -15.68 6.00 -32.67
C TYR A 72 -15.47 4.52 -32.28
N HIS A 73 -16.06 3.59 -33.03
CA HIS A 73 -15.91 2.16 -32.79
C HIS A 73 -14.44 1.70 -32.84
N ASP A 74 -13.65 2.24 -33.77
CA ASP A 74 -12.22 1.94 -33.85
C ASP A 74 -11.43 2.50 -32.67
N LYS A 75 -11.76 3.73 -32.20
CA LYS A 75 -11.16 4.32 -31.00
C LYS A 75 -11.49 3.47 -29.76
N LEU A 76 -12.75 3.06 -29.62
CA LEU A 76 -13.20 2.23 -28.50
C LEU A 76 -12.53 0.86 -28.52
N LYS A 77 -12.42 0.22 -29.70
CA LYS A 77 -11.71 -1.06 -29.87
C LYS A 77 -10.23 -0.94 -29.50
N ARG A 78 -9.54 0.13 -29.92
CA ARG A 78 -8.14 0.38 -29.53
C ARG A 78 -7.99 0.59 -28.02
N TYR A 79 -8.89 1.35 -27.41
CA TYR A 79 -8.91 1.53 -25.95
C TYR A 79 -9.05 0.19 -25.22
N GLN A 80 -9.99 -0.67 -25.64
CA GLN A 80 -10.19 -1.99 -25.04
C GLN A 80 -8.93 -2.87 -25.16
N ILE A 81 -8.32 -2.92 -26.34
CA ILE A 81 -7.06 -3.67 -26.56
C ILE A 81 -5.94 -3.15 -25.64
N GLU A 82 -5.84 -1.84 -25.46
CA GLU A 82 -4.83 -1.23 -24.57
C GLU A 82 -5.09 -1.60 -23.10
N GLN A 83 -6.35 -1.53 -22.64
CA GLN A 83 -6.73 -1.93 -21.29
C GLN A 83 -6.45 -3.42 -21.03
N ASP A 84 -6.75 -4.29 -21.99
CA ASP A 84 -6.46 -5.72 -21.91
C ASP A 84 -4.96 -6.00 -21.89
N SER A 85 -4.16 -5.25 -22.66
CA SER A 85 -2.70 -5.34 -22.65
C SER A 85 -2.13 -4.98 -21.26
N ILE A 86 -2.62 -3.88 -20.66
CA ILE A 86 -2.18 -3.46 -19.32
C ILE A 86 -2.58 -4.48 -18.25
N LYS A 87 -3.81 -5.01 -18.32
CA LYS A 87 -4.32 -6.01 -17.37
C LYS A 87 -3.54 -7.32 -17.42
N ASN A 88 -3.06 -7.70 -18.60
CA ASN A 88 -2.28 -8.93 -18.81
C ASN A 88 -0.76 -8.73 -18.70
N ASP A 89 -0.30 -7.50 -18.44
CA ASP A 89 1.11 -7.20 -18.20
C ASP A 89 1.60 -7.92 -16.95
N LYS A 90 2.69 -8.70 -17.12
CA LYS A 90 3.32 -9.47 -16.04
C LYS A 90 4.50 -8.75 -15.40
N ASN A 91 4.85 -7.56 -15.91
CA ASN A 91 5.89 -6.74 -15.31
C ASN A 91 5.47 -6.24 -13.94
N ARG A 92 6.46 -5.99 -13.08
CA ARG A 92 6.22 -5.39 -11.77
C ARG A 92 5.71 -3.97 -11.95
N ILE A 93 4.67 -3.62 -11.20
CA ILE A 93 4.05 -2.31 -11.23
C ILE A 93 4.87 -1.37 -10.34
N LEU A 94 5.44 -0.30 -10.93
CA LEU A 94 6.17 0.72 -10.18
C LEU A 94 5.19 1.60 -9.39
N ILE A 95 5.32 1.58 -8.06
CA ILE A 95 4.52 2.38 -7.13
C ILE A 95 5.44 3.32 -6.34
N GLY A 96 5.08 4.60 -6.32
CA GLY A 96 5.72 5.60 -5.47
C GLY A 96 5.19 5.48 -4.05
N VAL A 97 6.05 5.35 -3.05
CA VAL A 97 5.64 5.33 -1.64
C VAL A 97 6.15 6.59 -0.99
N HIS A 98 5.27 7.33 -0.30
CA HIS A 98 5.67 8.50 0.46
C HIS A 98 6.72 8.10 1.50
N ASP A 99 7.75 8.91 1.63
CA ASP A 99 8.94 8.57 2.41
C ASP A 99 8.66 8.37 3.91
N PHE A 100 7.54 8.87 4.42
CA PHE A 100 7.26 8.95 5.86
C PHE A 100 5.90 8.35 6.20
N ILE A 101 5.79 7.84 7.42
CA ILE A 101 4.50 7.49 8.01
C ILE A 101 3.83 8.75 8.55
N VAL A 102 2.54 8.94 8.25
CA VAL A 102 1.74 10.06 8.77
C VAL A 102 1.20 9.71 10.16
N ASN A 103 1.39 10.59 11.14
CA ASN A 103 0.76 10.50 12.46
C ASN A 103 0.07 11.82 12.77
N ASN A 104 -1.25 11.82 12.90
CA ASN A 104 -2.03 13.04 13.18
C ASN A 104 -1.66 14.23 12.27
N LYS A 105 -1.45 13.98 10.97
CA LYS A 105 -1.01 14.96 9.96
C LYS A 105 0.44 15.46 10.10
N ILE A 106 1.23 14.86 10.98
CA ILE A 106 2.67 15.10 11.12
C ILE A 106 3.42 13.97 10.41
N ARG A 107 4.40 14.34 9.58
CA ARG A 107 5.29 13.38 8.90
C ARG A 107 6.35 12.92 9.91
N ASN A 108 6.34 11.63 10.24
CA ASN A 108 7.22 11.02 11.25
C ASN A 108 8.37 10.24 10.61
N GLU A 109 8.59 9.00 11.07
CA GLU A 109 9.67 8.11 10.71
C GLU A 109 9.63 7.75 9.23
N LYS A 110 10.83 7.58 8.66
CA LYS A 110 10.97 7.12 7.29
C LYS A 110 10.44 5.69 7.17
N PHE A 111 9.54 5.46 6.22
CA PHE A 111 9.00 4.14 5.94
C PHE A 111 10.06 3.26 5.28
N ASP A 112 10.37 2.10 5.86
CA ASP A 112 11.39 1.20 5.31
C ASP A 112 10.82 0.32 4.19
N LEU A 113 11.29 0.56 2.96
CA LEU A 113 10.92 -0.24 1.79
C LEU A 113 11.74 -1.52 1.61
N THR A 114 12.80 -1.73 2.40
CA THR A 114 13.71 -2.88 2.29
C THR A 114 12.97 -4.22 2.31
N PRO A 115 11.97 -4.46 3.18
CA PRO A 115 11.24 -5.73 3.21
C PRO A 115 10.52 -6.07 1.89
N PHE A 116 10.22 -5.07 1.05
CA PHE A 116 9.39 -5.22 -0.14
C PHE A 116 10.17 -5.17 -1.45
N LYS A 117 11.51 -5.07 -1.42
CA LYS A 117 12.36 -4.94 -2.61
C LYS A 117 12.13 -6.04 -3.65
N ASN A 118 11.82 -7.26 -3.20
CA ASN A 118 11.62 -8.44 -4.05
C ASN A 118 10.13 -8.84 -4.20
N ASN A 119 9.21 -7.90 -4.00
CA ASN A 119 7.78 -8.18 -4.19
C ASN A 119 7.51 -8.61 -5.65
N LYS A 120 6.70 -9.66 -5.82
CA LYS A 120 6.42 -10.26 -7.13
C LYS A 120 5.56 -9.38 -8.04
N LYS A 121 4.67 -8.56 -7.47
CA LYS A 121 3.70 -7.74 -8.19
C LYS A 121 4.14 -6.28 -8.33
N PHE A 122 4.76 -5.73 -7.28
CA PHE A 122 5.08 -4.31 -7.20
C PHE A 122 6.58 -4.06 -7.14
N ASP A 123 7.03 -2.99 -7.78
CA ASP A 123 8.33 -2.36 -7.56
C ASP A 123 8.12 -1.08 -6.75
N PHE A 124 8.55 -1.09 -5.49
CA PHE A 124 8.34 0.04 -4.59
C PHE A 124 9.55 0.96 -4.60
N GLN A 125 9.30 2.24 -4.84
CA GLN A 125 10.32 3.28 -4.76
C GLN A 125 9.79 4.49 -4.01
N TYR A 126 10.66 5.21 -3.32
CA TYR A 126 10.27 6.46 -2.65
C TYR A 126 9.75 7.47 -3.67
N ALA A 127 8.60 8.08 -3.38
CA ALA A 127 7.98 9.09 -4.23
C ALA A 127 8.90 10.31 -4.41
N SER A 128 9.72 10.63 -3.40
CA SER A 128 10.73 11.70 -3.45
C SER A 128 11.81 11.54 -4.53
N LYS A 129 11.98 10.35 -5.11
CA LYS A 129 12.91 10.13 -6.24
C LYS A 129 12.42 10.72 -7.56
N PHE A 130 11.15 11.08 -7.63
CA PHE A 130 10.50 11.55 -8.84
C PHE A 130 10.13 13.04 -8.70
N PRO A 131 9.87 13.75 -9.81
CA PRO A 131 9.24 15.07 -9.76
C PRO A 131 7.98 15.07 -8.90
N GLU A 132 7.60 16.22 -8.35
CA GLU A 132 6.40 16.31 -7.52
C GLU A 132 5.17 15.75 -8.26
N GLU A 133 4.39 14.96 -7.55
CA GLU A 133 3.28 14.18 -8.11
C GLU A 133 2.30 15.03 -8.92
N ARG A 134 2.02 16.26 -8.48
CA ARG A 134 1.12 17.20 -9.17
C ARG A 134 1.53 17.57 -10.60
N PHE A 135 2.79 17.35 -10.97
CA PHE A 135 3.32 17.62 -12.31
C PHE A 135 3.31 16.40 -13.22
N TRP A 136 2.84 15.25 -12.75
CA TRP A 136 2.82 14.04 -13.56
C TRP A 136 1.72 14.13 -14.61
N ASN A 137 2.09 13.91 -15.87
CA ASN A 137 1.12 13.79 -16.94
C ASN A 137 0.44 12.41 -16.85
N ILE A 138 -0.85 12.39 -16.51
CA ILE A 138 -1.65 11.16 -16.42
C ILE A 138 -1.88 10.50 -17.79
N GLU A 139 -1.77 11.26 -18.88
CA GLU A 139 -1.90 10.74 -20.25
C GLU A 139 -0.59 10.11 -20.74
N ASP A 140 0.54 10.39 -20.10
CA ASP A 140 1.83 9.78 -20.43
C ASP A 140 1.97 8.39 -19.78
N LYS A 141 1.31 7.42 -20.40
CA LYS A 141 1.33 6.01 -19.99
C LYS A 141 2.64 5.28 -20.31
N LYS A 142 3.54 5.90 -21.07
CA LYS A 142 4.83 5.30 -21.50
C LYS A 142 6.02 5.78 -20.68
N SER A 143 5.83 6.81 -19.86
CA SER A 143 6.87 7.28 -18.93
C SER A 143 7.30 6.18 -17.95
N GLY A 144 8.59 6.18 -17.60
CA GLY A 144 9.15 5.35 -16.51
C GLY A 144 8.77 5.84 -15.11
N MET A 145 7.73 6.66 -15.00
CA MET A 145 7.21 7.20 -13.75
C MET A 145 6.28 6.18 -13.09
N PRO A 146 6.17 6.19 -11.74
CA PRO A 146 5.24 5.31 -11.05
C PRO A 146 3.81 5.43 -11.59
N VAL A 147 3.05 4.33 -11.58
CA VAL A 147 1.65 4.35 -12.03
C VAL A 147 0.73 5.10 -11.05
N GLY A 148 1.20 5.27 -9.83
CA GLY A 148 0.53 5.94 -8.74
C GLY A 148 1.41 6.04 -7.50
N THR A 149 0.92 6.74 -6.50
CA THR A 149 1.56 6.93 -5.19
C THR A 149 0.70 6.34 -4.07
N ILE A 150 1.36 5.97 -2.97
CA ILE A 150 0.75 5.48 -1.73
C ILE A 150 1.32 6.28 -0.56
N GLU A 151 0.43 6.74 0.32
CA GLU A 151 0.77 7.29 1.63
C GLU A 151 0.01 6.51 2.71
N ILE A 152 0.66 6.24 3.84
CA ILE A 152 0.10 5.47 4.94
C ILE A 152 0.34 6.17 6.28
N SER A 153 -0.62 6.00 7.20
CA SER A 153 -0.49 6.46 8.58
C SER A 153 0.10 5.39 9.49
N ASN A 154 0.36 5.78 10.74
CA ASN A 154 0.58 4.85 11.84
C ASN A 154 -0.67 4.01 12.10
N ILE A 155 -0.50 2.90 12.83
CA ILE A 155 -1.58 1.99 13.19
C ILE A 155 -2.20 2.43 14.52
N ARG A 156 -3.50 2.69 14.51
CA ARG A 156 -4.29 2.93 15.73
C ARG A 156 -4.83 1.61 16.26
N PHE A 157 -4.07 0.96 17.13
CA PHE A 157 -4.47 -0.31 17.74
C PHE A 157 -5.60 -0.14 18.76
N ASN A 158 -6.43 -1.18 18.88
CA ASN A 158 -7.28 -1.34 20.05
C ASN A 158 -6.45 -1.66 21.30
N LYS A 159 -7.06 -1.56 22.49
CA LYS A 159 -6.37 -1.79 23.78
C LYS A 159 -5.66 -3.16 23.87
N ASN A 160 -6.24 -4.18 23.23
CA ASN A 160 -5.75 -5.56 23.31
C ASN A 160 -4.76 -5.93 22.19
N LYS A 161 -4.45 -5.00 21.27
CA LYS A 161 -3.59 -5.24 20.09
C LYS A 161 -4.06 -6.44 19.25
N THR A 162 -5.38 -6.59 19.11
CA THR A 162 -6.01 -7.61 18.26
C THR A 162 -6.60 -7.03 16.98
N SER A 163 -6.82 -5.73 16.94
CA SER A 163 -7.26 -4.99 15.75
C SER A 163 -6.60 -3.62 15.69
N GLY A 164 -6.56 -3.03 14.48
CA GLY A 164 -6.01 -1.71 14.26
C GLY A 164 -6.67 -1.00 13.08
N ILE A 165 -6.61 0.33 13.09
CA ILE A 165 -7.06 1.18 12.00
C ILE A 165 -5.86 1.90 11.38
N ILE A 166 -5.78 1.88 10.06
CA ILE A 166 -4.77 2.58 9.26
C ILE A 166 -5.50 3.54 8.32
N ILE A 167 -5.06 4.78 8.27
CA ILE A 167 -5.47 5.72 7.23
C ILE A 167 -4.44 5.63 6.11
N ALA A 168 -4.90 5.50 4.88
CA ALA A 168 -4.05 5.46 3.70
C ALA A 168 -4.64 6.34 2.60
N SER A 169 -3.80 6.79 1.67
CA SER A 169 -4.25 7.38 0.43
C SER A 169 -3.51 6.78 -0.75
N ALA A 170 -4.23 6.66 -1.86
CA ALA A 170 -3.67 6.31 -3.15
C ALA A 170 -3.93 7.46 -4.13
N SER A 171 -3.01 7.68 -5.05
CA SER A 171 -3.20 8.61 -6.16
C SER A 171 -2.64 8.00 -7.43
N CYS A 172 -3.22 8.36 -8.57
CA CYS A 172 -2.73 8.01 -9.90
C CYS A 172 -1.67 9.01 -10.43
N GLY A 173 -1.34 10.06 -9.68
CA GLY A 173 -0.49 11.16 -10.14
C GLY A 173 -1.26 12.34 -10.74
N GLY A 174 -0.59 13.49 -10.90
CA GLY A 174 -1.17 14.68 -11.51
C GLY A 174 -2.14 15.46 -10.60
N GLY A 175 -2.32 15.03 -9.34
CA GLY A 175 -3.03 15.78 -8.29
C GLY A 175 -4.55 15.88 -8.43
N LYS A 176 -5.20 15.02 -9.23
CA LYS A 176 -6.65 15.08 -9.51
C LYS A 176 -7.37 13.73 -9.43
N CYS A 177 -6.78 12.79 -8.71
CA CYS A 177 -7.28 11.42 -8.62
C CYS A 177 -6.91 10.78 -7.28
N GLY A 178 -6.68 11.61 -6.26
CA GLY A 178 -6.37 11.12 -4.93
C GLY A 178 -7.62 10.48 -4.32
N GLN A 179 -7.43 9.37 -3.62
CA GLN A 179 -8.46 8.73 -2.82
C GLN A 179 -7.93 8.42 -1.44
N GLY A 180 -8.75 8.68 -0.42
CA GLY A 180 -8.45 8.35 0.98
C GLY A 180 -9.21 7.12 1.45
N PHE A 181 -8.60 6.38 2.36
CA PHE A 181 -9.11 5.12 2.87
C PHE A 181 -8.92 5.02 4.39
N GLU A 182 -9.92 4.46 5.06
CA GLU A 182 -9.81 3.90 6.41
C GLU A 182 -9.79 2.37 6.28
N ILE A 183 -8.71 1.76 6.75
CA ILE A 183 -8.44 0.34 6.61
C ILE A 183 -8.42 -0.30 8.00
N THR A 184 -9.28 -1.28 8.22
CA THR A 184 -9.30 -2.08 9.44
C THR A 184 -8.50 -3.36 9.22
N ILE A 185 -7.56 -3.63 10.13
CA ILE A 185 -6.79 -4.86 10.19
C ILE A 185 -7.08 -5.64 11.47
N GLU A 186 -7.04 -6.96 11.40
CA GLU A 186 -7.24 -7.85 12.55
C GLU A 186 -6.20 -8.95 12.60
N ASN A 187 -5.81 -9.32 13.82
CA ASN A 187 -4.99 -10.50 14.07
C ASN A 187 -5.90 -11.75 14.15
N LYS A 188 -5.81 -12.61 13.14
CA LYS A 188 -6.47 -13.91 13.10
C LYS A 188 -5.43 -15.01 13.24
N SER A 189 -5.37 -15.61 14.41
CA SER A 189 -4.48 -16.73 14.73
C SER A 189 -2.99 -16.43 14.52
N GLY A 190 -2.55 -15.25 14.94
CA GLY A 190 -1.15 -14.82 14.85
C GLY A 190 -0.75 -14.16 13.53
N ARG A 191 -1.70 -13.98 12.59
CA ARG A 191 -1.47 -13.29 11.32
C ARG A 191 -2.41 -12.10 11.18
N TRP A 192 -1.86 -10.98 10.75
CA TRP A 192 -2.61 -9.75 10.51
C TRP A 192 -3.11 -9.72 9.07
N HIS A 193 -4.37 -9.35 8.90
CA HIS A 193 -5.04 -9.25 7.59
C HIS A 193 -5.97 -8.05 7.57
N ILE A 194 -6.23 -7.52 6.38
CA ILE A 194 -7.28 -6.54 6.16
C ILE A 194 -8.63 -7.24 6.31
N VAL A 195 -9.54 -6.60 7.05
CA VAL A 195 -10.93 -7.06 7.19
C VAL A 195 -11.92 -6.06 6.61
N LYS A 196 -11.52 -4.80 6.45
CA LYS A 196 -12.37 -3.75 5.91
C LYS A 196 -11.55 -2.65 5.28
N VAL A 197 -11.99 -2.17 4.11
CA VAL A 197 -11.48 -0.97 3.45
C VAL A 197 -12.68 -0.06 3.20
N VAL A 198 -12.63 1.17 3.71
CA VAL A 198 -13.68 2.18 3.51
C VAL A 198 -13.06 3.39 2.84
N GLN A 199 -13.57 3.76 1.66
CA GLN A 199 -13.18 5.01 1.02
C GLN A 199 -13.77 6.20 1.81
N THR A 200 -12.93 7.17 2.13
CA THR A 200 -13.30 8.32 2.97
C THR A 200 -13.42 9.63 2.18
N TRP A 201 -12.64 9.79 1.11
CA TRP A 201 -12.71 10.96 0.23
C TRP A 201 -12.16 10.66 -1.17
N VAL A 202 -12.51 11.52 -2.11
CA VAL A 202 -12.01 11.58 -3.49
C VAL A 202 -11.65 13.04 -3.80
N SER A 203 -10.52 13.27 -4.47
CA SER A 203 -10.06 14.57 -4.95
C SER A 203 -10.07 14.67 -6.47
#